data_AF-A0A7X2UX09-F1
#
_entry.id   AF-A0A7X2UX09-F1
#
_cell.length_a   1.000
_cell.length_b   1.000
_cell.length_c   1.000
_cell.angle_alpha   90.00
_cell.angle_beta   90.00
_cell.angle_gamma   90.00
#
_symmetry.space_group_name_H-M   'P 1'
#
loop_
_entity.id
_entity.type
_entity.pdbx_description
1 polymer ?
#
loop_
_entity_poly.entity_id
_entity_poly.type
_entity_poly.pdbx_seq_one_letter_code
_entity_poly.pdbx_strand_id
1 'polypeptide(L)'
;MLLPGAEVKGLDHEECLALIECAEDAQDQLMSLLALLVSAERKRPSPNDSLISEWNDLLQLSIDLEIALPGSDVSTYEKTIAIFRSESSKLERQIGLHYKSSEDGI
;
A
#
# COMPACT_ATOMS: atom_id res chain seq x y z
N MET A 1 -18.46 9.77 -14.95
CA MET A 1 -19.11 8.54 -14.43
C MET A 1 -18.95 8.58 -12.92
N LEU A 2 -20.03 8.41 -12.16
CA LEU A 2 -19.94 8.34 -10.69
C LEU A 2 -19.66 6.88 -10.26
N LEU A 3 -18.92 6.72 -9.17
CA LEU A 3 -18.74 5.42 -8.54
C LEU A 3 -20.09 4.95 -7.94
N PRO A 4 -20.39 3.64 -7.95
CA PRO A 4 -21.56 3.11 -7.24
C PRO A 4 -21.57 3.56 -5.76
N GLY A 5 -22.72 4.03 -5.28
CA GLY A 5 -22.88 4.51 -3.91
C GLY A 5 -22.41 5.94 -3.66
N ALA A 6 -21.89 6.64 -4.69
CA ALA A 6 -21.55 8.06 -4.61
C ALA A 6 -22.74 8.93 -4.20
N GLU A 7 -23.93 8.62 -4.72
CA GLU A 7 -25.18 9.34 -4.41
C GLU A 7 -25.55 9.27 -2.93
N VAL A 8 -25.28 8.13 -2.27
CA VAL A 8 -25.56 7.92 -0.84
C VAL A 8 -24.59 8.73 0.01
N LYS A 9 -23.35 8.89 -0.47
CA LYS A 9 -22.28 9.64 0.18
C LYS A 9 -22.29 11.13 -0.19
N GLY A 10 -23.17 11.55 -1.11
CA GLY A 10 -23.24 12.91 -1.62
C GLY A 10 -22.03 13.32 -2.46
N LEU A 11 -21.30 12.34 -3.02
CA LEU A 11 -20.09 12.61 -3.80
C LEU A 11 -20.43 13.01 -5.23
N ASP A 12 -19.75 14.05 -5.71
CA ASP A 12 -19.81 14.45 -7.09
C ASP A 12 -18.77 13.70 -7.96
N HIS A 13 -18.66 14.13 -9.23
CA HIS A 13 -17.74 13.49 -10.16
C HIS A 13 -16.28 13.75 -9.84
N GLU A 14 -15.93 14.95 -9.40
CA GLU A 14 -14.56 15.31 -9.04
C GLU A 14 -14.12 14.55 -7.80
N GLU A 15 -15.00 14.41 -6.80
CA GLU A 15 -14.73 13.62 -5.61
C GLU A 15 -14.58 12.12 -5.90
N CYS A 16 -15.37 11.58 -6.84
CA CYS A 16 -15.17 10.20 -7.31
C CYS A 16 -13.83 10.02 -8.03
N LEU A 17 -13.40 10.98 -8.85
CA LEU A 17 -12.10 10.93 -9.52
C LEU A 17 -10.97 11.00 -8.50
N ALA A 18 -11.03 11.94 -7.56
CA ALA A 18 -10.05 12.06 -6.50
C ALA A 18 -9.93 10.79 -5.65
N LEU A 19 -11.03 10.05 -5.45
CA LEU A 19 -10.99 8.77 -4.75
C LEU A 19 -10.25 7.68 -5.54
N ILE A 20 -10.44 7.64 -6.86
CA ILE A 20 -9.73 6.71 -7.75
C ILE A 20 -8.23 7.05 -7.75
N GLU A 21 -7.87 8.31 -8.01
CA GLU A 21 -6.49 8.79 -7.99
C GLU A 21 -5.82 8.52 -6.64
N CYS A 22 -6.54 8.74 -5.54
CA CYS A 22 -6.04 8.45 -4.20
C CYS A 22 -5.76 6.94 -3.97
N ALA A 23 -6.52 6.05 -4.61
CA ALA A 23 -6.27 4.61 -4.53
C ALA A 23 -5.02 4.22 -5.31
N GLU A 24 -4.83 4.78 -6.51
CA GLU A 24 -3.64 4.61 -7.35
C GLU A 24 -2.39 5.13 -6.62
N ASP A 25 -2.41 6.37 -6.10
CA ASP A 25 -1.30 6.96 -5.35
C ASP A 25 -0.91 6.13 -4.12
N ALA A 26 -1.91 5.67 -3.36
CA ALA A 26 -1.67 4.87 -2.16
C ALA A 26 -1.07 3.49 -2.50
N GLN A 27 -1.51 2.89 -3.61
CA GLN A 27 -0.97 1.64 -4.11
C GLN A 27 0.48 1.83 -4.58
N ASP A 28 0.75 2.86 -5.37
CA ASP A 28 2.08 3.15 -5.92
C ASP A 28 3.11 3.38 -4.80
N GLN A 29 2.71 4.07 -3.72
CA GLN A 29 3.53 4.21 -2.53
C GLN A 29 3.85 2.85 -1.90
N LEU A 30 2.83 2.00 -1.69
CA LEU A 30 3.02 0.67 -1.10
C LEU A 30 3.93 -0.21 -1.96
N MET A 31 3.67 -0.26 -3.27
CA MET A 31 4.45 -1.04 -4.24
C MET A 31 5.92 -0.60 -4.26
N SER A 32 6.16 0.71 -4.25
CA SER A 32 7.52 1.28 -4.23
C SER A 32 8.26 0.93 -2.94
N LEU A 33 7.60 1.02 -1.78
CA LEU A 33 8.19 0.64 -0.49
C LEU A 33 8.53 -0.85 -0.45
N LEU A 34 7.62 -1.72 -0.90
CA LEU A 34 7.84 -3.17 -0.93
C LEU A 34 9.00 -3.55 -1.87
N ALA A 35 9.04 -2.97 -3.07
CA ALA A 35 10.12 -3.21 -4.01
C ALA A 35 11.49 -2.81 -3.44
N LEU A 36 11.55 -1.65 -2.75
CA LEU A 36 12.74 -1.19 -2.06
C LEU A 36 13.16 -2.16 -0.95
N LEU A 37 12.21 -2.53 -0.08
CA LEU A 37 12.44 -3.40 1.07
C LEU A 37 12.92 -4.80 0.66
N VAL A 38 12.23 -5.44 -0.28
CA VAL A 38 12.62 -6.76 -0.82
C VAL A 38 14.01 -6.69 -1.45
N SER A 39 14.30 -5.65 -2.23
CA SER A 39 15.62 -5.44 -2.84
C SER A 39 16.72 -5.25 -1.79
N ALA A 40 16.44 -4.49 -0.73
CA ALA A 40 17.39 -4.23 0.35
C ALA A 40 17.68 -5.50 1.17
N GLU A 41 16.65 -6.24 1.57
CA GLU A 41 16.78 -7.45 2.39
C GLU A 41 17.51 -8.57 1.64
N ARG A 42 17.23 -8.76 0.34
CA ARG A 42 17.94 -9.71 -0.51
C ARG A 42 19.44 -9.44 -0.63
N LYS A 43 19.87 -8.19 -0.45
CA LYS A 43 21.29 -7.78 -0.51
C LYS A 43 22.00 -7.93 0.84
N ARG A 44 21.30 -8.24 1.92
CA ARG A 44 21.92 -8.42 3.24
C ARG A 44 22.82 -9.66 3.26
N PRO A 45 23.87 -9.70 4.10
CA PRO A 45 24.73 -10.88 4.23
C PRO A 45 24.01 -12.15 4.67
N SER A 46 22.89 -12.01 5.39
CA SER A 46 22.00 -13.10 5.79
C SER A 46 20.55 -12.63 5.62
N PRO A 47 19.96 -12.76 4.41
CA PRO A 47 18.59 -12.35 4.14
C PRO A 47 17.59 -13.13 5.01
N ASN A 48 16.52 -12.45 5.44
CA ASN A 48 15.38 -13.10 6.06
C ASN A 48 14.35 -13.52 5.00
N ASP A 49 14.42 -14.77 4.56
CA ASP A 49 13.50 -15.31 3.53
C ASP A 49 12.03 -15.28 3.95
N SER A 50 11.73 -15.41 5.25
CA SER A 50 10.36 -15.29 5.76
C SER A 50 9.81 -13.88 5.58
N LEU A 51 10.64 -12.87 5.83
CA LEU A 51 10.28 -11.46 5.68
C LEU A 51 10.12 -11.10 4.19
N ILE A 52 11.01 -11.60 3.35
CA ILE A 52 10.90 -11.45 1.89
C ILE A 52 9.60 -12.11 1.38
N SER A 53 9.24 -13.29 1.87
CA SER A 53 7.99 -13.96 1.51
C SER A 53 6.77 -13.11 1.91
N GLU A 54 6.73 -12.64 3.15
CA GLU A 54 5.64 -11.80 3.67
C GLU A 54 5.45 -10.53 2.82
N TRP A 55 6.54 -9.85 2.45
CA TRP A 55 6.45 -8.67 1.59
C TRP A 55 6.03 -8.99 0.15
N ASN A 56 6.38 -10.16 -0.39
CA ASN A 56 5.89 -10.59 -1.71
C ASN A 56 4.39 -10.94 -1.66
N ASP A 57 3.91 -11.56 -0.57
CA ASP A 57 2.49 -11.84 -0.39
C ASP A 57 1.68 -10.53 -0.32
N LEU A 58 2.22 -9.52 0.38
CA LEU A 58 1.61 -8.20 0.43
C LEU A 58 1.66 -7.47 -0.94
N LEU A 59 2.73 -7.65 -1.71
CA LEU A 59 2.83 -7.16 -3.09
C LEU A 59 1.74 -7.77 -3.97
N GLN A 60 1.53 -9.09 -3.86
CA GLN A 60 0.49 -9.79 -4.60
C GLN A 60 -0.90 -9.33 -4.18
N LEU A 61 -1.16 -9.18 -2.88
CA LEU A 61 -2.43 -8.64 -2.38
C LEU A 61 -2.71 -7.24 -2.93
N SER A 62 -1.69 -6.38 -3.03
CA SER A 62 -1.82 -5.02 -3.60
C SER A 62 -2.28 -5.06 -5.06
N ILE A 63 -1.71 -5.97 -5.85
CA ILE A 63 -2.09 -6.20 -7.25
C ILE A 63 -3.52 -6.74 -7.35
N ASP A 64 -3.85 -7.75 -6.54
CA ASP A 64 -5.17 -8.38 -6.56
C ASP A 64 -6.29 -7.38 -6.21
N LEU A 65 -6.03 -6.47 -5.27
CA LEU A 65 -6.96 -5.41 -4.89
C LEU A 65 -7.15 -4.37 -6.00
N GLU A 66 -6.09 -3.94 -6.68
CA GLU A 66 -6.20 -3.00 -7.80
C GLU A 66 -6.98 -3.59 -8.98
N ILE A 67 -6.73 -4.85 -9.33
CA ILE A 67 -7.49 -5.55 -10.37
C ILE A 67 -8.99 -5.60 -10.03
N ALA A 68 -9.35 -5.66 -8.75
CA ALA A 68 -10.74 -5.72 -8.29
C ALA A 68 -11.43 -4.35 -8.15
N LEU A 69 -10.68 -3.24 -8.12
CA LEU A 69 -11.23 -1.90 -7.89
C LEU A 69 -12.14 -1.38 -9.02
N PRO A 70 -11.83 -1.56 -10.32
CA PRO A 70 -12.65 -1.03 -11.39
C PRO A 70 -14.13 -1.44 -11.30
N GLY A 71 -15.01 -0.44 -11.22
CA GLY A 71 -16.46 -0.65 -11.10
C GLY A 71 -16.96 -0.98 -9.69
N SER A 72 -16.07 -1.04 -8.70
CA SER A 72 -16.43 -1.19 -7.29
C SER A 72 -17.07 0.07 -6.71
N ASP A 73 -17.77 -0.08 -5.58
CA ASP A 73 -18.43 1.03 -4.90
C ASP A 73 -17.44 1.94 -4.14
N VAL A 74 -17.91 3.14 -3.77
CA VAL A 74 -17.15 4.11 -2.98
C VAL A 74 -16.58 3.50 -1.70
N SER A 75 -17.35 2.65 -1.02
CA SER A 75 -16.92 2.03 0.25
C SER A 75 -15.74 1.05 0.05
N THR A 76 -15.69 0.39 -1.11
CA THR A 76 -14.62 -0.53 -1.47
C THR A 76 -13.34 0.24 -1.79
N TYR A 77 -13.44 1.33 -2.54
CA TYR A 77 -12.30 2.25 -2.74
C TYR A 77 -11.76 2.80 -1.40
N GLU A 78 -12.62 3.31 -0.53
CA GLU A 78 -12.23 3.82 0.80
C GLU A 78 -11.50 2.75 1.63
N LYS A 79 -12.01 1.51 1.64
CA LYS A 79 -11.39 0.39 2.36
C LYS A 79 -10.04 0.02 1.78
N THR A 80 -9.92 -0.08 0.45
CA THR A 80 -8.66 -0.42 -0.22
C THR A 80 -7.59 0.64 0.03
N ILE A 81 -7.94 1.93 -0.06
CA ILE A 81 -7.05 3.05 0.31
C ILE A 81 -6.57 2.90 1.75
N ALA A 82 -7.47 2.59 2.68
CA ALA A 82 -7.14 2.43 4.09
C ALA A 82 -6.17 1.25 4.32
N ILE A 83 -6.35 0.14 3.59
CA ILE A 83 -5.42 -0.99 3.61
C ILE A 83 -4.04 -0.54 3.12
N PHE A 84 -3.96 0.04 1.92
CA PHE A 84 -2.68 0.47 1.34
C PHE A 84 -1.93 1.43 2.26
N ARG A 85 -2.60 2.46 2.77
CA ARG A 85 -1.99 3.42 3.69
C ARG A 85 -1.55 2.80 5.02
N SER A 86 -2.36 1.90 5.57
CA SER A 86 -2.03 1.22 6.83
C SER A 86 -0.78 0.36 6.68
N GLU A 87 -0.70 -0.42 5.60
CA GLU A 87 0.45 -1.28 5.32
C GLU A 87 1.70 -0.45 5.00
N SER A 88 1.61 0.60 4.17
CA SER A 88 2.73 1.54 3.94
C SER A 88 3.25 2.13 5.25
N SER A 89 2.35 2.59 6.14
CA SER A 89 2.73 3.13 7.45
C SER A 89 3.42 2.10 8.36
N LYS A 90 3.05 0.81 8.27
CA LYS A 90 3.74 -0.26 9.01
C LYS A 90 5.13 -0.48 8.45
N LEU A 91 5.27 -0.55 7.14
CA LEU A 91 6.57 -0.74 6.46
C LEU A 91 7.53 0.43 6.74
N GLU A 92 7.06 1.67 6.66
CA GLU A 92 7.85 2.87 6.99
C GLU A 92 8.34 2.86 8.44
N ARG A 93 7.51 2.42 9.38
CA ARG A 93 7.93 2.24 10.78
C ARG A 93 9.00 1.16 10.92
N GLN A 94 8.89 0.05 10.19
CA GLN A 94 9.93 -0.99 10.20
C GLN A 94 11.26 -0.42 9.68
N ILE A 95 11.23 0.36 8.59
CA ILE A 95 12.41 1.07 8.06
C ILE A 95 13.00 2.00 9.14
N GLY A 96 12.18 2.88 9.72
CA GLY A 96 12.64 3.83 10.74
C GLY A 96 13.20 3.18 12.01
N LEU A 97 12.68 2.02 12.42
CA LEU A 97 13.20 1.25 13.55
C LEU A 97 14.51 0.53 13.19
N HIS A 98 14.65 0.01 11.98
CA HIS A 98 15.88 -0.63 11.51
C HIS A 98 17.04 0.36 11.38
N TYR A 99 16.79 1.62 10.98
CA TYR A 99 17.83 2.65 10.89
C TYR A 99 18.24 3.26 12.24
N LYS A 100 17.33 3.36 13.23
CA LYS A 100 17.72 3.78 14.59
C LYS A 100 18.58 2.74 15.31
N SER A 101 18.29 1.46 15.14
CA SER A 101 19.07 0.40 15.81
C SER A 101 20.51 0.27 15.27
N SER A 102 20.83 0.87 14.12
CA SER A 102 22.20 0.94 13.60
C SER A 102 23.01 2.14 14.09
N GLU A 103 22.40 3.14 14.73
CA GLU A 103 23.11 4.35 15.23
C GLU A 103 23.51 4.27 16.71
N ASP A 104 22.84 3.44 17.53
CA ASP A 104 23.17 3.27 18.96
C ASP A 104 24.28 2.23 19.23
N GLY A 105 25.04 1.86 18.20
CA GLY A 105 26.09 0.82 18.23
C GLY A 105 27.51 1.33 18.02
N ILE A 106 27.84 2.56 18.46
CA ILE A 106 29.22 3.10 18.49
C ILE A 106 29.53 3.64 19.89
#